data_AF-A0A1Q7J4P8-F1
#
_entry.id   AF-A0A1Q7J4P8-F1
#
_cell.length_a   1.000
_cell.length_b   1.000
_cell.length_c   1.000
_cell.angle_alpha   90.00
_cell.angle_beta   90.00
_cell.angle_gamma   90.00
#
_symmetry.space_group_name_H-M   'P 1'
#
loop_
_entity.id
_entity.type
_entity.pdbx_description
1 polymer ?
#
loop_
_entity_poly.entity_id
_entity_poly.type
_entity_poly.pdbx_seq_one_letter_code
_entity_poly.pdbx_strand_id
1 'polypeptide(L)'
;MHRRVVALAGQGKTAQQILDAFVQQNGVSILMAPPKRGFNLAGYFVPSLLIVAAGVILTLVLRRWSRAAQPAAPATFPAEVPASPHELERLRRELDQLSG
;
A
#
# COMPACT_ATOMS: atom_id res chain seq x y z
N MET A 1 42.92 0.87 -3.97
CA MET A 1 42.07 -0.31 -4.26
C MET A 1 42.14 -0.77 -5.72
N HIS A 2 41.96 0.11 -6.70
CA HIS A 2 41.92 -0.26 -8.14
C HIS A 2 43.06 -1.16 -8.66
N ARG A 3 44.32 -0.93 -8.26
CA ARG A 3 45.46 -1.76 -8.71
C ARG A 3 45.40 -3.24 -8.28
N ARG A 4 44.84 -3.53 -7.09
CA ARG A 4 44.71 -4.92 -6.59
C ARG A 4 43.60 -5.69 -7.29
N VAL A 5 42.49 -5.01 -7.63
CA VAL A 5 41.39 -5.61 -8.40
C VAL A 5 41.89 -6.03 -9.79
N VAL A 6 42.64 -5.15 -10.47
CA VAL A 6 43.24 -5.45 -11.79
C VAL A 6 44.23 -6.62 -11.71
N ALA A 7 45.08 -6.65 -10.68
CA ALA A 7 46.02 -7.76 -10.49
C ALA A 7 45.31 -9.11 -10.29
N LEU A 8 44.24 -9.16 -9.48
CA LEU A 8 43.48 -10.39 -9.24
C LEU A 8 42.66 -10.81 -10.47
N ALA A 9 42.10 -9.86 -11.22
CA ALA A 9 41.43 -10.15 -12.48
C ALA A 9 42.41 -10.70 -13.52
N GLY A 10 43.64 -10.15 -13.60
CA GLY A 10 44.71 -10.67 -14.45
C GLY A 10 45.18 -12.08 -14.08
N GLN A 11 44.91 -12.54 -12.85
CA GLN A 11 45.12 -13.93 -12.40
C GLN A 11 43.94 -14.86 -12.75
N GLY A 12 42.95 -14.39 -13.51
CA GLY A 12 41.78 -15.18 -13.90
C GLY A 12 40.73 -15.33 -12.80
N LYS A 13 40.82 -14.56 -11.70
CA LYS A 13 39.80 -14.62 -10.64
C LYS A 13 38.49 -13.99 -11.09
N THR A 14 37.40 -14.65 -10.73
CA THR A 14 36.04 -14.12 -10.92
C THR A 14 35.78 -12.92 -10.00
N ALA A 15 34.79 -12.09 -10.34
CA ALA A 15 34.38 -10.95 -9.51
C ALA A 15 34.06 -11.36 -8.06
N GLN A 16 33.40 -12.50 -7.87
CA GLN A 16 33.07 -13.01 -6.53
C GLN A 16 34.33 -13.39 -5.74
N GLN A 17 35.28 -14.10 -6.36
CA GLN A 17 36.55 -14.46 -5.72
C GLN A 17 37.40 -13.23 -5.36
N ILE A 18 37.31 -12.16 -6.16
CA ILE A 18 37.95 -10.88 -5.84
C ILE A 18 37.30 -10.28 -4.60
N LEU A 19 35.97 -10.13 -4.59
CA LEU A 19 35.23 -9.60 -3.44
C LEU A 19 35.50 -10.40 -2.16
N ASP A 20 35.46 -11.73 -2.24
CA ASP A 20 35.73 -12.61 -1.10
C ASP A 20 37.15 -12.41 -0.55
N ALA A 21 38.15 -12.23 -1.41
CA ALA A 21 39.53 -11.94 -0.99
C ALA A 21 39.66 -10.59 -0.27
N PHE A 22 38.88 -9.57 -0.66
CA PHE A 22 38.85 -8.29 0.03
C PHE A 22 38.11 -8.38 1.37
N VAL A 23 37.00 -9.11 1.43
CA VAL A 23 36.23 -9.36 2.65
C VAL A 23 37.04 -10.15 3.67
N GLN A 24 37.82 -11.14 3.23
CA GLN A 24 38.69 -11.93 4.12
C GLN A 24 39.72 -11.06 4.85
N GLN A 25 40.25 -10.02 4.17
CA GLN A 25 41.30 -9.15 4.72
C GLN A 25 40.75 -7.99 5.56
N ASN A 26 39.59 -7.44 5.20
CA ASN A 26 39.08 -6.17 5.75
C ASN A 26 37.73 -6.31 6.47
N GLY A 27 37.15 -7.52 6.47
CA GLY A 27 35.78 -7.75 6.94
C GLY A 27 34.72 -7.32 5.91
N VAL A 28 33.45 -7.56 6.25
CA VAL A 28 32.30 -7.29 5.37
C VAL A 28 31.99 -5.79 5.20
N SER A 29 32.50 -4.93 6.09
CA SER A 29 32.32 -3.46 6.02
C SER A 29 33.02 -2.83 4.82
N ILE A 30 33.94 -3.56 4.16
CA ILE A 30 34.57 -3.13 2.91
C ILE A 30 33.56 -3.07 1.75
N LEU A 31 32.43 -3.77 1.86
CA LEU A 31 31.39 -3.79 0.85
C LEU A 31 30.49 -2.56 1.00
N MET A 32 30.21 -1.88 -0.10
CA MET A 32 29.25 -0.75 -0.14
C MET A 32 27.81 -1.17 0.16
N ALA A 33 27.51 -2.47 0.02
CA ALA A 33 26.23 -3.05 0.36
C ALA A 33 26.44 -4.29 1.23
N PRO A 34 25.58 -4.51 2.24
CA PRO A 34 25.67 -5.70 3.07
C PRO A 34 25.49 -6.98 2.23
N PRO A 35 26.22 -8.07 2.51
CA PRO A 35 26.03 -9.34 1.82
C PRO A 35 24.59 -9.85 1.93
N LYS A 36 23.97 -10.31 0.84
CA LYS A 36 22.61 -10.89 0.83
C LYS A 36 22.53 -12.28 1.48
N ARG A 37 22.91 -12.40 2.74
CA ARG A 37 22.93 -13.65 3.52
C ARG A 37 22.78 -13.36 5.01
N GLY A 38 22.22 -14.32 5.75
CA GLY A 38 21.99 -14.17 7.19
C GLY A 38 21.09 -12.99 7.53
N PHE A 39 21.39 -12.28 8.61
CA PHE A 39 20.58 -11.16 9.11
C PHE A 39 20.47 -9.98 8.12
N ASN A 40 21.45 -9.81 7.23
CA ASN A 40 21.41 -8.75 6.22
C ASN A 40 20.20 -8.85 5.28
N LEU A 41 19.63 -10.05 5.10
CA LEU A 41 18.39 -10.24 4.32
C LEU A 41 17.23 -9.42 4.87
N ALA A 42 17.19 -9.15 6.18
CA ALA A 42 16.19 -8.30 6.79
C ALA A 42 16.18 -6.90 6.16
N GLY A 43 17.35 -6.31 5.90
CA GLY A 43 17.46 -5.00 5.25
C GLY A 43 16.88 -4.97 3.82
N TYR A 44 16.82 -6.13 3.15
CA TYR A 44 16.26 -6.24 1.80
C TYR A 44 14.75 -6.52 1.81
N PHE A 45 14.23 -7.28 2.78
CA PHE A 45 12.84 -7.74 2.78
C PHE A 45 11.92 -7.01 3.75
N VAL A 46 12.42 -6.53 4.89
CA VAL A 46 11.61 -5.87 5.92
C VAL A 46 10.81 -4.69 5.35
N PRO A 47 11.39 -3.77 4.54
CA PRO A 47 10.61 -2.65 4.00
C PRO A 47 9.39 -3.10 3.19
N SER A 48 9.56 -4.06 2.28
CA SER A 48 8.47 -4.62 1.48
C SER A 48 7.45 -5.36 2.35
N LEU A 49 7.92 -6.13 3.34
CA LEU A 49 7.06 -6.87 4.24
C LEU A 49 6.18 -5.96 5.11
N LEU A 50 6.73 -4.83 5.57
CA LEU A 50 5.99 -3.81 6.31
C LEU A 50 4.86 -3.19 5.47
N ILE A 51 5.14 -2.87 4.20
CA ILE A 51 4.12 -2.33 3.28
C ILE A 51 2.99 -3.34 3.07
N VAL A 52 3.32 -4.60 2.82
CA VAL A 52 2.33 -5.67 2.63
C VAL A 52 1.51 -5.87 3.91
N ALA A 53 2.18 -5.95 5.06
CA ALA A 53 1.50 -6.10 6.35
C ALA A 53 0.54 -4.94 6.62
N ALA A 54 0.96 -3.69 6.38
CA ALA A 54 0.09 -2.53 6.51
C ALA A 54 -1.13 -2.60 5.58
N GLY A 55 -0.95 -3.00 4.32
CA GLY A 55 -2.04 -3.18 3.36
C GLY A 55 -3.03 -4.28 3.77
N VAL A 56 -2.53 -5.39 4.30
CA VAL A 56 -3.36 -6.49 4.83
C VAL A 56 -4.16 -6.00 6.04
N ILE A 57 -3.51 -5.35 7.01
CA ILE A 57 -4.17 -4.81 8.21
C ILE A 57 -5.26 -3.81 7.81
N LEU A 58 -4.95 -2.86 6.93
CA LEU A 58 -5.91 -1.88 6.44
C LEU A 58 -7.12 -2.56 5.79
N THR A 59 -6.89 -3.55 4.92
CA THR A 59 -7.95 -4.31 4.25
C THR A 59 -8.83 -5.04 5.26
N LEU A 60 -8.25 -5.66 6.29
CA LEU A 60 -8.98 -6.35 7.34
C LEU A 60 -9.84 -5.37 8.16
N VAL A 61 -9.30 -4.20 8.50
CA VAL A 61 -10.04 -3.14 9.21
C VAL A 61 -11.22 -2.66 8.37
N LEU A 62 -11.00 -2.33 7.10
CA LEU A 62 -12.06 -1.88 6.19
C LEU A 62 -13.15 -2.95 6.01
N ARG A 63 -12.76 -4.21 5.82
CA ARG A 63 -13.72 -5.33 5.74
C ARG A 63 -14.51 -5.49 7.02
N ARG A 64 -13.89 -5.32 8.19
CA ARG A 64 -14.59 -5.38 9.48
C ARG A 64 -15.61 -4.26 9.62
N TRP A 65 -15.25 -3.02 9.27
CA TRP A 65 -16.20 -1.90 9.29
C TRP A 65 -17.34 -2.09 8.31
N SER A 66 -17.06 -2.55 7.10
CA SER A 66 -18.10 -2.82 6.10
C SER A 66 -19.07 -3.93 6.52
N ARG A 67 -18.60 -4.96 7.24
CA ARG A 67 -19.48 -6.01 7.78
C ARG A 67 -20.24 -5.59 9.04
N ALA A 68 -19.69 -4.66 9.81
CA ALA A 68 -20.33 -4.12 11.01
C ALA A 68 -21.39 -3.07 10.67
N ALA A 69 -21.27 -2.39 9.52
CA ALA A 69 -22.36 -1.65 8.94
C ALA A 69 -23.47 -2.66 8.58
N GLN A 70 -24.54 -2.69 9.38
CA GLN A 70 -25.75 -3.40 8.96
C GLN A 70 -26.15 -2.86 7.59
N PRO A 71 -26.59 -3.72 6.65
CA PRO A 71 -27.25 -3.24 5.45
C PRO A 71 -28.33 -2.27 5.92
N ALA A 72 -28.27 -1.02 5.47
CA ALA A 72 -29.38 -0.10 5.69
C ALA A 72 -30.62 -0.85 5.24
N ALA A 73 -31.57 -1.06 6.14
CA ALA A 73 -32.87 -1.60 5.75
C ALA A 73 -33.33 -0.78 4.54
N PRO A 74 -33.84 -1.42 3.47
CA PRO A 74 -34.34 -0.67 2.32
C PRO A 74 -35.23 0.43 2.88
N ALA A 75 -34.91 1.68 2.53
CA ALA A 75 -35.66 2.82 3.04
C ALA A 75 -37.12 2.55 2.72
N THR A 76 -37.91 2.28 3.77
CA THR A 76 -39.36 2.23 3.62
C THR A 76 -39.75 3.67 3.32
N PHE A 77 -39.84 4.00 2.05
CA PHE A 77 -40.55 5.20 1.65
C PHE A 77 -41.94 5.05 2.25
N PRO A 78 -42.44 6.03 3.04
CA PRO A 78 -43.84 6.01 3.41
C PRO A 78 -44.62 5.82 2.12
N ALA A 79 -45.54 4.85 2.13
CA ALA A 79 -46.41 4.57 0.98
C ALA A 79 -46.91 5.91 0.45
N GLU A 80 -46.82 6.11 -0.86
CA GLU A 80 -47.22 7.34 -1.55
C GLU A 80 -48.59 7.76 -1.04
N VAL A 81 -48.63 8.71 -0.11
CA VAL A 81 -49.87 9.23 0.43
C VAL A 81 -50.42 10.07 -0.71
N PRO A 82 -51.57 9.71 -1.31
CA PRO A 82 -52.12 10.48 -2.40
C PRO A 82 -52.39 11.89 -1.86
N ALA A 83 -51.65 12.87 -2.40
CA ALA A 83 -51.82 14.26 -2.02
C ALA A 83 -53.26 14.66 -2.29
N SER A 84 -53.89 15.30 -1.31
CA SER A 84 -55.24 15.83 -1.50
C SER A 84 -55.23 16.89 -2.61
N PRO A 85 -56.34 17.08 -3.35
CA PRO A 85 -56.41 18.10 -4.39
C PRO A 85 -55.99 19.49 -3.90
N HIS A 86 -56.32 19.81 -2.65
CA HIS A 86 -55.93 21.07 -2.01
C HIS A 86 -54.41 21.22 -1.79
N GLU A 87 -53.71 20.14 -1.44
CA GLU A 87 -52.25 20.15 -1.29
C GLU A 87 -51.55 20.33 -2.63
N LEU A 88 -52.06 19.69 -3.69
CA LEU A 88 -51.55 19.88 -5.06
C LEU A 88 -51.73 21.33 -5.54
N GLU A 89 -52.90 21.94 -5.27
CA GLU A 89 -53.19 23.33 -5.61
C GLU A 89 -52.27 24.31 -4.87
N ARG A 90 -51.95 24.01 -3.60
CA ARG A 90 -51.00 24.81 -2.82
C ARG A 90 -49.59 24.70 -3.40
N LEU A 91 -49.14 23.48 -3.70
CA LEU A 91 -47.81 23.23 -4.26
C LEU A 91 -47.65 23.91 -5.62
N ARG A 92 -48.70 23.89 -6.46
CA ARG A 92 -48.72 24.56 -7.76
C ARG A 92 -48.52 26.07 -7.61
N ARG A 93 -49.22 26.70 -6.66
CA ARG A 93 -49.07 28.14 -6.37
C ARG A 93 -47.66 28.48 -5.88
N GLU A 94 -47.08 27.66 -5.01
CA GLU A 94 -45.71 27.86 -4.51
C GLU A 94 -44.67 27.72 -5.64
N LEU A 95 -44.86 26.78 -6.57
CA LEU A 95 -44.00 26.63 -7.76
C LEU A 95 -44.12 27.81 -8.72
N ASP A 96 -45.34 28.25 -9.02
CA ASP A 96 -45.57 29.40 -9.91
C ASP A 96 -44.92 30.67 -9.32
N GLN A 97 -45.00 30.86 -7.99
CA GLN A 97 -44.38 31.98 -7.28
C GLN A 97 -42.83 31.95 -7.30
N LEU A 98 -42.22 30.77 -7.30
CA LEU A 98 -40.76 30.62 -7.38
C LEU A 98 -40.22 30.75 -8.82
N SER A 99 -41.08 30.57 -9.81
CA SER A 99 -40.71 30.56 -11.23
C SER A 99 -40.92 31.91 -11.96
N GLY A 100 -41.53 32.90 -11.30
CA GLY A 100 -41.69 34.27 -11.80
C GLY A 100 -40.65 35.22 -11.22
#